data_AF-A0A830B1E3-F1
#
_entry.id   AF-A0A830B1E3-F1
#
_cell.length_a   1.000
_cell.length_b   1.000
_cell.length_c   1.000
_cell.angle_alpha   90.00
_cell.angle_beta   90.00
_cell.angle_gamma   90.00
#
_symmetry.space_group_name_H-M   'P 1'
#
loop_
_entity.id
_entity.type
_entity.pdbx_description
1 polymer ?
#
loop_
_entity_poly.entity_id
_entity_poly.type
_entity_poly.pdbx_seq_one_letter_code
_entity_poly.pdbx_strand_id
1 'polypeptide(L)'
;MAEMKATVRALLDLPMEIKQRNKDVIAGSGYVAPSNANPLYEGLGLYDIGSSEAVHDFCSQLQASPLQRGTIVKYSEAVHKVTMDIARKLCQRVQFHTDSGFLTILSDDDTVGGLEMLDEKSGAFVAVDPLPGSLLVNFGDIAKGSKS
;
A
#
# COMPACT_ATOMS: atom_id res chain seq x y z
N MET A 1 -12.84 -5.37 -2.29
CA MET A 1 -12.42 -3.99 -1.96
C MET A 1 -13.20 -3.42 -0.78
N ALA A 2 -14.54 -3.37 -0.83
CA ALA A 2 -15.35 -2.75 0.24
C ALA A 2 -15.08 -3.31 1.65
N GLU A 3 -14.99 -4.64 1.81
CA GLU A 3 -14.68 -5.29 3.10
C GLU A 3 -13.29 -4.86 3.63
N MET A 4 -12.29 -4.79 2.75
CA MET A 4 -10.95 -4.35 3.13
C MET A 4 -10.95 -2.87 3.53
N LYS A 5 -11.66 -2.01 2.79
CA LYS A 5 -11.80 -0.58 3.15
C LYS A 5 -12.47 -0.42 4.52
N ALA A 6 -13.53 -1.17 4.80
CA ALA A 6 -14.18 -1.19 6.11
C ALA A 6 -13.23 -1.70 7.21
N THR A 7 -12.43 -2.72 6.90
CA THR A 7 -11.41 -3.25 7.81
C THR A 7 -10.35 -2.20 8.12
N VAL A 8 -9.80 -1.51 7.12
CA VAL A 8 -8.80 -0.44 7.31
C VAL A 8 -9.36 0.68 8.17
N ARG A 9 -10.58 1.16 7.92
CA ARG A 9 -11.23 2.18 8.76
C ARG A 9 -11.33 1.74 10.20
N ALA A 10 -11.82 0.52 10.44
CA ALA A 10 -11.93 -0.03 11.79
C ALA A 10 -10.57 -0.20 12.49
N LEU A 11 -9.49 -0.48 11.76
CA LEU A 11 -8.14 -0.55 12.32
C LEU A 11 -7.56 0.84 12.65
N LEU A 12 -7.86 1.86 11.85
CA LEU A 12 -7.46 3.25 12.14
C LEU A 12 -8.25 3.86 13.31
N ASP A 13 -9.48 3.41 13.55
CA ASP A 13 -10.29 3.80 14.72
C ASP A 13 -9.82 3.16 16.03
N LEU A 14 -8.85 2.23 16.00
CA LEU A 14 -8.30 1.63 17.22
C LEU A 14 -7.63 2.69 18.12
N PRO A 15 -7.62 2.46 19.45
CA PRO A 15 -6.83 3.25 20.38
C PRO A 15 -5.38 3.42 19.93
N MET A 16 -4.82 4.61 20.15
CA MET A 16 -3.44 4.96 19.79
C MET A 16 -2.42 3.92 20.31
N GLU A 17 -2.61 3.44 21.53
CA GLU A 17 -1.73 2.47 22.19
C GLU A 17 -1.75 1.09 21.53
N ILE A 18 -2.82 0.77 20.78
CA ILE A 18 -2.89 -0.44 19.97
C ILE A 18 -2.22 -0.20 18.62
N LYS A 19 -2.49 0.94 17.97
CA LYS A 19 -1.87 1.30 16.69
C LYS A 19 -0.34 1.38 16.80
N GLN A 20 0.19 1.94 17.88
CA GLN A 20 1.63 1.99 18.18
C GLN A 20 2.31 0.62 18.35
N ARG A 21 1.54 -0.47 18.46
CA ARG A 21 2.11 -1.84 18.44
C ARG A 21 2.48 -2.29 17.04
N ASN A 22 1.96 -1.63 16.01
CA ASN A 22 2.42 -1.80 14.64
C ASN A 22 3.78 -1.13 14.48
N LYS A 23 4.84 -1.91 14.73
CA LYS A 23 6.21 -1.43 14.76
C LYS A 23 6.86 -1.52 13.38
N ASP A 24 7.83 -0.64 13.17
CA ASP A 24 8.73 -0.67 12.02
C ASP A 24 9.47 -2.01 11.95
N VAL A 25 9.32 -2.71 10.82
CA VAL A 25 10.22 -3.81 10.42
C VAL A 25 11.46 -3.20 9.74
N ILE A 26 11.21 -2.24 8.85
CA ILE A 26 12.18 -1.26 8.35
C ILE A 26 11.71 0.16 8.70
N ALA A 27 12.60 1.15 8.64
CA ALA A 27 12.28 2.52 8.99
C ALA A 27 11.03 3.04 8.24
N GLY A 28 10.01 3.48 8.98
CA GLY A 28 8.77 4.03 8.45
C GLY A 28 7.77 3.01 7.88
N SER A 29 7.95 1.71 8.17
CA SER A 29 7.06 0.63 7.68
C SER A 29 5.97 0.22 8.66
N GLY A 30 5.96 0.76 9.88
CA GLY A 30 4.93 0.53 10.88
C GLY A 30 3.92 1.66 10.94
N TYR A 31 3.42 1.94 12.15
CA TYR A 31 2.47 2.99 12.41
C TYR A 31 3.10 4.38 12.27
N VAL A 32 2.42 5.26 11.53
CA VAL A 32 2.77 6.68 11.38
C VAL A 32 1.65 7.53 11.95
N ALA A 33 1.95 8.24 13.04
CA ALA A 33 1.02 9.18 13.65
C ALA A 33 0.99 10.52 12.90
N PRO A 34 -0.13 11.27 12.98
CA PRO A 34 -0.17 12.66 12.57
C PRO A 34 0.92 13.50 13.24
N SER A 35 1.52 14.42 12.48
CA SER A 35 2.60 15.28 12.94
C SER A 35 2.36 16.74 12.55
N ASN A 36 3.13 17.67 13.11
CA ASN A 36 3.01 19.08 12.73
C ASN A 36 3.25 19.33 11.23
N ALA A 37 4.11 18.53 10.59
CA ALA A 37 4.37 18.61 9.16
C ALA A 37 3.22 18.03 8.33
N ASN A 38 2.65 16.91 8.80
CA ASN A 38 1.55 16.22 8.14
C ASN A 38 0.41 15.97 9.14
N PRO A 39 -0.39 17.01 9.47
CA PRO A 39 -1.38 16.94 10.55
C PRO A 39 -2.60 16.08 10.21
N LEU A 40 -2.80 15.76 8.92
CA LEU A 40 -3.91 14.96 8.42
C LEU A 40 -3.51 13.55 7.99
N TYR A 41 -2.21 13.22 8.04
CA TYR A 41 -1.71 11.93 7.59
C TYR A 41 -1.57 10.97 8.77
N GLU A 42 -2.19 9.81 8.64
CA GLU A 42 -2.02 8.67 9.54
C GLU A 42 -1.89 7.40 8.70
N GLY A 43 -1.07 6.45 9.13
CA GLY A 43 -0.86 5.21 8.39
C GLY A 43 -0.53 4.02 9.28
N LEU A 44 -0.95 2.85 8.83
CA LEU A 44 -0.54 1.54 9.36
C LEU A 44 0.19 0.80 8.26
N GLY A 45 1.26 0.09 8.61
CA GLY A 45 2.12 -0.55 7.63
C GLY A 45 2.31 -2.05 7.87
N LEU A 46 2.33 -2.78 6.75
CA LEU A 46 2.58 -4.21 6.69
C LEU A 46 3.74 -4.43 5.72
N TYR A 47 4.90 -4.77 6.26
CA TYR A 47 6.07 -5.14 5.46
C TYR A 47 6.01 -6.62 5.06
N ASP A 48 6.43 -6.93 3.83
CA ASP A 48 6.38 -8.26 3.23
C ASP A 48 4.97 -8.89 3.17
N ILE A 49 4.11 -8.29 2.34
CA ILE A 49 2.72 -8.75 2.11
C ILE A 49 2.62 -10.16 1.49
N GLY A 50 3.74 -10.72 0.98
CA GLY A 50 3.81 -12.09 0.48
C GLY A 50 4.01 -13.13 1.58
N SER A 51 4.48 -12.73 2.76
CA SER A 51 4.70 -13.62 3.91
C SER A 51 3.43 -13.77 4.74
N SER A 52 2.95 -15.02 4.83
CA SER A 52 1.82 -15.36 5.71
C SER A 52 2.11 -15.03 7.18
N GLU A 53 3.36 -15.25 7.63
CA GLU A 53 3.79 -14.91 8.98
C GLU A 53 3.69 -13.40 9.24
N ALA A 54 4.22 -12.57 8.33
CA ALA A 54 4.15 -11.12 8.46
C ALA A 54 2.70 -10.60 8.48
N VAL A 55 1.83 -11.17 7.64
CA VAL A 55 0.39 -10.84 7.62
C VAL A 55 -0.29 -11.22 8.95
N HIS A 56 0.02 -12.39 9.49
CA HIS A 56 -0.54 -12.83 10.76
C HIS A 56 -0.03 -12.02 11.95
N ASP A 57 1.24 -11.62 11.94
CA ASP A 57 1.85 -10.77 12.94
C ASP A 57 1.25 -9.37 12.94
N PHE A 58 1.10 -8.75 11.77
CA PHE A 58 0.40 -7.48 11.60
C PHE A 58 -1.00 -7.53 12.23
N CYS A 59 -1.77 -8.57 11.91
CA CYS A 59 -3.10 -8.77 12.47
C CYS A 59 -3.08 -8.93 14.00
N SER A 60 -2.05 -9.57 14.56
CA SER A 60 -1.90 -9.79 16.00
C SER A 60 -1.50 -8.53 16.75
N GLN A 61 -0.61 -7.72 16.19
CA GLN A 61 -0.23 -6.43 16.75
C GLN A 61 -1.46 -5.51 16.92
N LEU A 62 -2.35 -5.50 15.92
CA LEU A 62 -3.56 -4.69 15.90
C LEU A 62 -4.80 -5.36 16.51
N GLN A 63 -4.65 -6.55 17.11
CA GLN A 63 -5.76 -7.31 17.69
C GLN A 63 -6.95 -7.50 16.72
N ALA A 64 -6.65 -7.72 15.44
CA ALA A 64 -7.66 -7.89 14.41
C ALA A 64 -8.57 -9.09 14.75
N SER A 65 -9.88 -8.90 14.62
CA SER A 65 -10.88 -9.94 14.82
C SER A 65 -10.71 -11.08 13.79
N PRO A 66 -11.27 -12.28 14.04
CA PRO A 66 -11.22 -13.38 13.07
C PRO A 66 -11.73 -13.00 11.68
N LEU A 67 -12.79 -12.17 11.62
CA LEU A 67 -13.33 -11.67 10.36
C LEU A 67 -12.33 -10.75 9.65
N GLN A 68 -11.79 -9.75 10.35
CA GLN A 68 -10.80 -8.83 9.80
C GLN A 68 -9.55 -9.57 9.32
N ARG A 69 -9.05 -10.55 10.09
CA ARG A 69 -7.93 -11.41 9.69
C ARG A 69 -8.22 -12.13 8.37
N GLY A 70 -9.38 -12.76 8.25
CA GLY A 70 -9.79 -13.43 7.01
C GLY A 70 -9.84 -12.48 5.82
N THR A 71 -10.32 -11.25 6.01
CA THR A 71 -10.33 -10.22 4.97
C THR A 71 -8.91 -9.78 4.58
N ILE A 72 -8.03 -9.52 5.56
CA ILE A 72 -6.65 -9.09 5.31
C ILE A 72 -5.86 -10.17 4.56
N VAL A 73 -5.97 -11.43 4.97
CA VAL A 73 -5.28 -12.56 4.30
C VAL A 73 -5.71 -12.70 2.84
N LYS A 74 -7.03 -12.69 2.58
CA LYS A 74 -7.54 -12.74 1.20
C LYS A 74 -7.06 -11.55 0.37
N TYR A 75 -7.00 -10.37 0.98
CA TYR A 75 -6.53 -9.16 0.32
C TYR A 75 -5.02 -9.24 0.01
N SER A 76 -4.20 -9.68 0.97
CA SER A 76 -2.75 -9.81 0.78
C SER A 76 -2.41 -10.81 -0.31
N GLU A 77 -3.08 -11.96 -0.35
CA GLU A 77 -2.92 -12.96 -1.41
C GLU A 77 -3.28 -12.40 -2.79
N ALA A 78 -4.40 -11.68 -2.89
CA ALA A 78 -4.85 -11.09 -4.15
C ALA A 78 -3.88 -10.01 -4.64
N VAL A 79 -3.45 -9.10 -3.76
CA VAL A 79 -2.49 -8.03 -4.10
C VAL A 79 -1.14 -8.63 -4.47
N HIS A 80 -0.62 -9.57 -3.69
CA HIS A 80 0.65 -10.23 -3.99
C HIS A 80 0.62 -10.90 -5.37
N LYS A 81 -0.46 -11.64 -5.68
CA LYS A 81 -0.66 -12.25 -6.99
C LYS A 81 -0.66 -11.21 -8.12
N VAL A 82 -1.41 -10.12 -7.98
CA VAL A 82 -1.45 -9.05 -9.00
C VAL A 82 -0.08 -8.40 -9.18
N THR A 83 0.64 -8.12 -8.09
CA THR A 83 2.01 -7.58 -8.12
C THR A 83 2.96 -8.51 -8.89
N MET A 84 2.95 -9.80 -8.59
CA MET A 84 3.78 -10.80 -9.28
C MET A 84 3.40 -10.93 -10.76
N ASP A 85 2.11 -10.87 -11.07
CA ASP A 85 1.62 -10.94 -12.44
C ASP A 85 2.05 -9.73 -13.28
N ILE A 86 2.01 -8.53 -12.69
CA ILE A 86 2.52 -7.29 -13.31
C ILE A 86 4.04 -7.40 -13.49
N ALA A 87 4.78 -7.76 -12.43
CA ALA A 87 6.22 -7.90 -12.48
C ALA A 87 6.66 -8.88 -13.56
N ARG A 88 6.03 -10.06 -13.65
CA ARG A 88 6.30 -11.05 -14.69
C ARG A 88 6.06 -10.52 -16.10
N LYS A 89 4.97 -9.77 -16.32
CA LYS A 89 4.69 -9.15 -17.63
C LYS A 89 5.73 -8.10 -18.00
N LEU A 90 6.29 -7.39 -17.02
CA LEU A 90 7.35 -6.40 -17.22
C LEU A 90 8.71 -7.06 -17.47
N CYS A 91 9.07 -8.09 -16.69
CA CYS A 91 10.32 -8.84 -16.86
C CYS A 91 10.40 -9.58 -18.22
N GLN A 92 9.26 -9.89 -18.84
CA GLN A 92 9.23 -10.41 -20.22
C GLN A 92 9.68 -9.39 -21.27
N ARG A 93 9.72 -8.09 -20.93
CA ARG A 93 10.06 -6.99 -21.84
C ARG A 93 11.32 -6.23 -21.46
N VAL A 94 11.83 -6.42 -20.24
CA VAL A 94 13.02 -5.74 -19.70
C VAL A 94 13.82 -6.77 -18.89
N GLN A 95 15.07 -7.04 -19.27
CA GLN A 95 16.00 -7.72 -18.38
C GLN A 95 16.34 -6.74 -17.25
N PHE A 96 16.08 -7.07 -15.98
CA PHE A 96 17.06 -6.90 -14.90
C PHE A 96 16.60 -7.43 -13.52
N HIS A 97 17.61 -7.52 -12.66
CA HIS A 97 17.77 -8.13 -11.34
C HIS A 97 16.99 -7.41 -10.21
N THR A 98 16.84 -8.09 -9.07
CA THR A 98 16.11 -7.65 -7.88
C THR A 98 16.92 -6.65 -7.04
N ASP A 99 16.42 -5.41 -6.84
CA ASP A 99 16.77 -4.48 -5.76
C ASP A 99 15.71 -3.34 -5.61
N SER A 100 15.72 -2.59 -4.50
CA SER A 100 14.55 -1.99 -3.79
C SER A 100 13.73 -0.88 -4.48
N GLY A 101 12.42 -1.12 -4.67
CA GLY A 101 11.41 -0.10 -5.02
C GLY A 101 10.90 -0.18 -6.46
N PHE A 102 10.25 -1.30 -6.82
CA PHE A 102 9.85 -1.59 -8.20
C PHE A 102 8.44 -1.08 -8.55
N LEU A 103 7.46 -1.26 -7.67
CA LEU A 103 6.04 -1.06 -7.95
C LEU A 103 5.26 -0.63 -6.70
N THR A 104 4.37 0.35 -6.85
CA THR A 104 3.37 0.70 -5.83
C THR A 104 1.97 0.45 -6.39
N ILE A 105 1.17 -0.34 -5.68
CA ILE A 105 -0.26 -0.55 -6.00
C ILE A 105 -1.09 0.17 -4.96
N LEU A 106 -1.94 1.10 -5.40
CA LEU A 106 -2.82 1.90 -4.56
C LEU A 106 -4.28 1.57 -4.87
N SER A 107 -5.06 1.36 -3.81
CA SER A 107 -6.51 1.45 -3.88
C SER A 107 -6.94 2.71 -3.15
N ASP A 108 -7.48 3.65 -3.91
CA ASP A 108 -7.98 4.90 -3.35
C ASP A 108 -9.38 4.73 -2.75
N ASP A 109 -9.80 5.67 -1.89
CA ASP A 109 -11.18 5.76 -1.46
C ASP A 109 -12.07 6.13 -2.67
N ASP A 110 -13.21 5.45 -2.82
CA ASP A 110 -14.08 5.71 -3.98
C ASP A 110 -14.93 6.98 -3.78
N THR A 111 -14.86 7.57 -2.57
CA THR A 111 -15.71 8.70 -2.15
C THR A 111 -14.95 9.97 -1.84
N VAL A 112 -13.62 9.90 -1.75
CA VAL A 112 -12.75 11.03 -1.43
C VAL A 112 -11.64 11.06 -2.48
N GLY A 113 -11.58 12.14 -3.26
CA GLY A 113 -10.46 12.41 -4.17
C GLY A 113 -9.33 13.18 -3.48
N GLY A 114 -8.28 13.51 -4.23
CA GLY A 114 -7.15 14.28 -3.73
C GLY A 114 -5.80 13.80 -4.23
N LEU A 115 -5.76 12.66 -4.91
CA LEU A 115 -4.56 12.19 -5.57
C LEU A 115 -4.29 13.01 -6.84
N GLU A 116 -3.08 13.55 -6.92
CA GLU A 116 -2.58 14.26 -8.10
C GLU A 116 -1.27 13.62 -8.59
N MET A 117 -1.07 13.62 -9.90
CA MET A 117 0.19 13.21 -10.52
C MET A 117 0.84 14.40 -11.21
N LEU A 118 2.15 14.55 -11.05
CA LEU A 118 2.91 15.53 -11.81
C LEU A 118 3.05 15.06 -13.26
N ASP A 119 2.47 15.81 -14.20
CA ASP A 119 2.75 15.61 -15.62
C ASP A 119 4.14 16.16 -15.94
N GLU A 120 5.11 15.28 -16.18
CA GLU A 120 6.50 15.65 -16.46
C GLU A 120 6.64 16.55 -17.71
N LYS A 121 5.67 16.56 -18.62
CA LYS A 121 5.72 17.39 -19.84
C LYS A 121 5.29 18.82 -19.60
N SER A 122 4.21 19.05 -18.86
CA SER A 122 3.69 20.38 -18.56
C SER A 122 4.22 20.95 -17.24
N GLY A 123 4.74 20.12 -16.35
CA GLY A 123 5.11 20.49 -14.99
C GLY A 123 3.89 20.77 -14.09
N ALA A 124 2.67 20.48 -14.56
CA ALA A 124 1.44 20.69 -13.81
C ALA A 124 1.04 19.43 -13.05
N PHE A 125 0.39 19.62 -11.90
CA PHE A 125 -0.30 18.54 -11.20
C PHE A 125 -1.65 18.28 -11.87
N VAL A 126 -1.90 17.01 -12.18
CA VAL A 126 -3.12 16.52 -12.82
C VAL A 126 -3.83 15.62 -11.82
N ALA A 127 -5.08 15.96 -11.49
CA ALA A 127 -5.92 15.15 -10.61
C ALA A 127 -6.17 13.76 -11.24
N VAL A 128 -6.09 12.74 -10.39
CA VAL A 128 -6.45 11.37 -10.73
C VAL A 128 -7.84 11.12 -10.15
N ASP A 129 -8.85 11.08 -11.01
CA ASP A 129 -10.21 10.81 -10.56
C ASP A 129 -10.31 9.39 -9.98
N PRO A 130 -10.92 9.21 -8.79
CA PRO A 130 -11.16 7.89 -8.23
C PRO A 130 -12.06 7.09 -9.16
N LEU A 131 -11.56 5.94 -9.62
CA LEU A 131 -12.35 5.01 -10.44
C LEU A 131 -12.74 3.80 -9.59
N PRO A 132 -14.03 3.64 -9.23
CA PRO A 132 -14.47 2.57 -8.33
C PRO A 132 -14.05 1.18 -8.80
N GLY A 133 -13.43 0.42 -7.89
CA GLY A 133 -12.97 -0.95 -8.15
C GLY A 133 -11.70 -1.06 -9.00
N SER A 134 -11.06 0.07 -9.35
CA SER A 134 -9.75 0.07 -10.00
C SER A 134 -8.60 0.09 -8.99
N LEU A 135 -7.40 -0.25 -9.47
CA LEU A 135 -6.14 -0.09 -8.75
C LEU A 135 -5.27 0.86 -9.54
N LEU A 136 -4.68 1.86 -8.87
CA LEU A 136 -3.63 2.67 -9.47
C LEU A 136 -2.29 1.95 -9.27
N VAL A 137 -1.51 1.90 -10.34
CA VAL A 137 -0.17 1.30 -10.32
C VAL A 137 0.82 2.40 -10.64
N ASN A 138 1.65 2.76 -9.65
CA ASN A 138 2.76 3.68 -9.84
C ASN A 138 4.07 2.90 -9.96
N PHE A 139 4.92 3.36 -10.87
CA PHE A 139 6.23 2.78 -11.12
C PHE A 139 7.29 3.62 -10.42
N GLY A 140 8.05 2.99 -9.52
CA GLY A 140 9.18 3.64 -8.88
C GLY A 140 10.30 3.95 -9.86
N ASP A 141 11.24 4.80 -9.45
CA ASP A 141 12.38 5.23 -10.28
C ASP A 141 13.19 4.06 -10.86
N ILE A 142 13.18 2.90 -10.20
CA ILE A 142 13.87 1.70 -10.66
C ILE A 142 13.24 1.10 -11.93
N ALA A 143 11.91 1.22 -12.10
CA ALA A 143 11.24 0.78 -13.32
C ALA A 143 11.52 1.72 -14.51
N LYS A 144 12.04 2.94 -14.28
CA LYS A 144 12.37 3.88 -15.37
C LYS A 144 13.63 3.48 -16.13
N GLY A 145 14.50 2.62 -15.56
CA GLY A 145 15.75 2.18 -16.18
C GLY A 145 16.75 3.32 -16.40
N SER A 146 18.03 3.08 -16.13
CA SER A 146 19.07 4.03 -16.55
C SER A 146 19.08 4.10 -18.08
N LYS A 147 18.83 5.28 -18.65
CA LYS A 147 19.30 5.58 -20.00
C LYS A 147 20.82 5.62 -19.93
N SER A 148 21.48 4.52 -20.29
CA SER A 148 22.90 4.51 -20.69
C SER A 148 23.03 5.02 -22.10
#